data_AF-A0A9X3WIS7-F1
#
_entry.id   AF-A0A9X3WIS7-F1
#
_cell.length_a   1.000
_cell.length_b   1.000
_cell.length_c   1.000
_cell.angle_alpha   90.00
_cell.angle_beta   90.00
_cell.angle_gamma   90.00
#
_symmetry.space_group_name_H-M   'P 1'
#
loop_
_entity.id
_entity.type
_entity.pdbx_description
1 polymer ?
#
loop_
_entity_poly.entity_id
_entity_poly.type
_entity_poly.pdbx_seq_one_letter_code
_entity_poly.pdbx_strand_id
1 'polypeptide(L)'
;MKKVIGYVSVKQESRNHPYHKFVMESFKTVCDQNGWELVKVYEDVCSSPKEPRIAQIQMHNDLDRRNDIDILLLYAFGKLMVMETSGGKKRMRVAK
;
A
#
# COMPACT_ATOMS: atom_id res chain seq x y z
N MET A 1 10.46 15.47 -3.57
CA MET A 1 9.15 14.96 -3.06
C MET A 1 9.23 13.46 -3.06
N LYS A 2 8.86 12.78 -1.96
CA LYS A 2 8.94 11.31 -1.91
C LYS A 2 7.80 10.70 -2.73
N LYS A 3 8.09 9.68 -3.54
CA LYS A 3 7.09 8.93 -4.29
C LYS A 3 6.64 7.69 -3.53
N VAL A 4 5.32 7.51 -3.45
CA VAL A 4 4.66 6.51 -2.62
C VAL A 4 3.80 5.61 -3.49
N ILE A 5 3.88 4.30 -3.25
CA ILE A 5 2.85 3.36 -3.70
C ILE A 5 2.08 2.81 -2.52
N GLY A 6 0.78 2.55 -2.71
CA GLY A 6 -0.07 1.87 -1.74
C GLY A 6 -0.39 0.44 -2.15
N TYR A 7 -0.60 -0.43 -1.17
CA TYR A 7 -1.16 -1.76 -1.40
C TYR A 7 -2.22 -2.12 -0.36
N VAL A 8 -3.32 -2.69 -0.84
CA VAL A 8 -4.40 -3.23 -0.01
C VAL A 8 -4.88 -4.57 -0.58
N SER A 9 -5.20 -5.50 0.31
CA SER A 9 -5.95 -6.71 -0.02
C SER A 9 -7.30 -6.63 0.69
N VAL A 10 -8.38 -6.81 -0.07
CA VAL A 10 -9.75 -6.74 0.40
C VAL A 10 -10.47 -8.02 0.03
N LYS A 11 -11.34 -8.51 0.93
CA LYS A 11 -12.22 -9.62 0.58
C LYS A 11 -13.29 -9.14 -0.39
N GLN A 12 -13.70 -9.99 -1.33
CA GLN A 12 -14.71 -9.68 -2.36
C GLN A 12 -15.97 -9.07 -1.73
N GLU A 13 -16.48 -9.65 -0.65
CA GLU A 13 -17.66 -9.16 0.08
C GLU A 13 -17.45 -7.80 0.77
N SER A 14 -16.20 -7.41 1.01
CA SER A 14 -15.82 -6.18 1.71
C SER A 14 -15.35 -5.07 0.78
N ARG A 15 -15.33 -5.27 -0.54
CA ARG A 15 -14.84 -4.29 -1.51
C ARG A 15 -15.58 -2.94 -1.44
N ASN A 16 -16.88 -2.99 -1.16
CA ASN A 16 -17.73 -1.81 -1.00
C ASN A 16 -17.96 -1.44 0.49
N HIS A 17 -17.28 -2.11 1.42
CA HIS A 17 -17.43 -1.82 2.83
C HIS A 17 -16.83 -0.43 3.14
N PRO A 18 -17.45 0.38 4.02
CA PRO A 18 -16.93 1.71 4.39
C PRO A 18 -15.47 1.69 4.85
N TYR A 19 -15.05 0.57 5.43
CA TYR A 19 -13.67 0.37 5.86
C TYR A 19 -12.66 0.34 4.70
N HIS A 20 -13.02 -0.21 3.54
CA HIS A 20 -12.14 -0.17 2.37
C HIS A 20 -11.94 1.28 1.89
N LYS A 21 -13.03 2.05 1.83
CA LYS A 21 -12.98 3.49 1.51
C LYS A 21 -12.12 4.25 2.51
N PHE A 22 -12.28 3.97 3.81
CA PHE A 22 -11.45 4.55 4.86
C PHE A 22 -9.95 4.26 4.69
N VAL A 23 -9.57 3.03 4.29
CA VAL A 23 -8.16 2.69 4.01
C VAL A 23 -7.62 3.50 2.84
N MET A 24 -8.38 3.61 1.75
CA MET A 24 -7.97 4.38 0.56
C MET A 24 -7.82 5.87 0.89
N GLU A 25 -8.74 6.44 1.67
CA GLU A 25 -8.64 7.81 2.17
C GLU A 25 -7.43 7.99 3.10
N SER A 26 -7.15 7.01 3.97
CA SER A 26 -5.99 7.05 4.87
C SER A 26 -4.67 7.09 4.12
N PHE A 27 -4.53 6.39 2.98
CA PHE A 27 -3.34 6.51 2.13
C PHE A 27 -3.15 7.93 1.64
N LYS A 28 -4.23 8.56 1.15
CA LYS A 28 -4.19 9.94 0.67
C LYS A 28 -3.84 10.91 1.80
N THR A 29 -4.53 10.82 2.93
CA THR A 29 -4.31 11.69 4.09
C THR A 29 -2.86 11.64 4.58
N VAL A 30 -2.27 10.45 4.69
CA VAL A 30 -0.86 10.34 5.11
C VAL A 30 0.09 10.93 4.08
N CYS A 31 -0.17 10.76 2.78
CA CYS A 31 0.65 11.38 1.75
C CYS A 31 0.55 12.92 1.81
N ASP A 32 -0.67 13.46 1.92
CA ASP A 32 -0.92 14.90 2.00
C ASP A 32 -0.23 15.52 3.23
N GLN A 33 -0.37 14.90 4.40
CA GLN A 33 0.25 15.35 5.65
C GLN A 33 1.78 15.39 5.62
N ASN A 34 2.40 14.53 4.81
CA ASN A 34 3.85 14.42 4.72
C ASN A 34 4.44 15.06 3.47
N GLY A 35 3.61 15.70 2.61
CA GLY A 35 4.05 16.24 1.32
C GLY A 35 4.64 15.17 0.41
N TRP A 36 4.03 13.98 0.39
CA TRP A 36 4.39 12.88 -0.49
C TRP A 36 3.43 12.77 -1.67
N GLU A 37 3.91 12.15 -2.75
CA GLU A 37 3.11 11.89 -3.95
C GLU A 37 2.66 10.44 -3.98
N LEU A 38 1.36 10.19 -3.87
CA LEU A 38 0.78 8.86 -4.06
C LEU A 38 0.67 8.55 -5.56
N VAL A 39 1.62 7.79 -6.10
CA VAL A 39 1.71 7.56 -7.55
C VAL A 39 0.79 6.44 -8.03
N LYS A 40 0.52 5.44 -7.18
CA LYS A 40 -0.31 4.28 -7.54
C LYS A 40 -0.77 3.53 -6.29
N VAL A 41 -1.97 2.95 -6.35
CA VAL A 41 -2.45 1.97 -5.37
C VAL A 41 -2.71 0.65 -6.07
N TYR A 42 -2.16 -0.44 -5.52
CA TYR A 42 -2.40 -1.81 -5.95
C TYR A 42 -3.47 -2.43 -5.04
N GLU A 43 -4.49 -3.04 -5.63
CA GLU A 43 -5.61 -3.65 -4.91
C GLU A 43 -5.77 -5.11 -5.35
N ASP A 44 -5.73 -6.03 -4.40
CA ASP A 44 -6.19 -7.40 -4.59
C ASP A 44 -7.58 -7.57 -3.99
N VAL A 45 -8.53 -8.01 -4.82
CA VAL A 45 -9.87 -8.41 -4.38
C VAL A 45 -9.93 -9.94 -4.39
N CYS A 46 -9.95 -10.55 -3.20
CA CYS A 46 -9.87 -12.00 -3.07
C CYS A 46 -11.16 -12.57 -2.49
N SER A 47 -11.63 -13.71 -3.02
CA SER A 47 -12.76 -14.45 -2.45
C SER A 47 -12.30 -15.46 -1.38
N SER A 48 -11.01 -15.82 -1.39
CA SER A 48 -10.43 -16.79 -0.46
C SER A 48 -8.96 -16.48 -0.11
N PRO A 49 -8.45 -16.96 1.04
CA PRO A 49 -7.04 -16.78 1.41
C PRO A 49 -6.03 -17.52 0.52
N LYS A 50 -6.49 -18.47 -0.31
CA LYS A 50 -5.65 -19.27 -1.21
C LYS A 50 -5.48 -18.63 -2.59
N GLU A 51 -6.30 -17.63 -2.92
CA GLU A 51 -6.19 -16.94 -4.20
C GLU A 51 -4.87 -16.20 -4.31
N PRO A 52 -4.25 -16.21 -5.51
CA PRO A 52 -3.02 -15.49 -5.74
C PRO A 52 -3.28 -13.98 -5.69
N ARG A 53 -2.36 -13.26 -5.03
CA ARG A 53 -2.37 -11.80 -4.93
C ARG A 53 -1.63 -11.19 -6.11
N ILE A 54 -2.31 -11.15 -7.26
CA ILE A 54 -1.70 -10.72 -8.53
C ILE A 54 -1.23 -9.26 -8.44
N ALA A 55 -2.00 -8.38 -7.79
CA ALA A 55 -1.62 -6.98 -7.64
C ALA A 55 -0.41 -6.82 -6.71
N GLN A 56 -0.32 -7.62 -5.65
CA GLN A 56 0.87 -7.68 -4.79
C GLN A 56 2.12 -8.12 -5.56
N ILE A 57 2.00 -9.15 -6.39
CA ILE A 57 3.11 -9.64 -7.22
C ILE A 57 3.57 -8.54 -8.19
N GLN A 58 2.63 -7.86 -8.85
CA GLN A 58 2.93 -6.73 -9.73
C GLN A 58 3.59 -5.58 -8.98
N MET A 59 3.12 -5.25 -7.78
CA MET A 59 3.72 -4.22 -6.93
C MET A 59 5.18 -4.55 -6.59
N HIS A 60 5.50 -5.79 -6.22
CA HIS A 60 6.88 -6.20 -5.96
C HIS A 60 7.76 -6.11 -7.21
N ASN A 61 7.26 -6.58 -8.36
CA ASN A 61 7.98 -6.48 -9.62
C ASN A 61 8.26 -5.02 -10.01
N ASP A 62 7.29 -4.13 -9.80
CA ASP A 62 7.45 -2.70 -10.07
C ASP A 62 8.44 -2.06 -9.09
N LEU A 63 8.41 -2.41 -7.81
CA LEU A 63 9.40 -1.96 -6.82
C LEU A 63 10.82 -2.42 -7.13
N ASP A 64 10.99 -3.65 -7.63
CA ASP A 64 12.31 -4.18 -7.97
C ASP A 64 12.87 -3.55 -9.24
N ARG A 65 12.00 -3.11 -10.16
CA ARG A 65 12.38 -2.45 -11.42
C ARG A 65 12.51 -0.94 -11.31
N ARG A 66 11.83 -0.32 -10.36
CA ARG A 66 11.80 1.14 -10.17
C ARG A 66 12.65 1.55 -8.98
N ASN A 67 13.66 2.37 -9.25
CA ASN A 67 14.48 2.99 -8.21
C ASN A 67 13.91 4.35 -7.75
N ASP A 68 12.79 4.80 -8.30
CA ASP A 68 12.19 6.10 -8.00
C ASP A 68 11.04 6.04 -6.99
N ILE A 69 10.71 4.87 -6.44
CA ILE A 69 9.74 4.74 -5.36
C ILE A 69 10.48 4.76 -4.02
N ASP A 70 10.10 5.67 -3.11
CA ASP A 70 10.73 5.86 -1.80
C ASP A 70 9.99 5.15 -0.67
N ILE A 71 8.67 4.99 -0.81
CA ILE A 71 7.79 4.52 0.25
C ILE A 71 6.76 3.53 -0.31
N LEU A 72 6.54 2.46 0.45
CA LEU A 72 5.39 1.58 0.32
C LEU A 72 4.46 1.77 1.53
N LEU A 73 3.20 2.08 1.26
CA LEU A 73 2.10 2.05 2.23
C LEU A 73 1.35 0.72 2.16
N LEU A 74 1.09 0.13 3.31
CA LEU A 74 0.34 -1.14 3.45
C LEU A 74 -0.72 -0.97 4.50
N TYR A 75 -1.91 -1.54 4.29
CA TYR A 75 -2.87 -1.71 5.37
C TYR A 75 -2.86 -3.16 5.85
N ALA A 76 -2.38 -3.40 7.07
CA ALA A 76 -2.23 -4.74 7.63
C ALA A 76 -2.49 -4.72 9.14
N PHE A 77 -3.12 -5.77 9.66
CA PHE A 77 -3.42 -5.93 11.09
C PHE A 77 -4.19 -4.73 11.70
N GLY A 78 -5.09 -4.13 10.92
CA GLY A 78 -5.88 -2.96 11.33
C GLY A 78 -5.06 -1.66 11.44
N LYS A 79 -3.85 -1.62 10.89
CA LYS A 79 -2.95 -0.47 10.94
C LYS A 79 -2.44 -0.11 9.56
N LEU A 80 -2.26 1.19 9.35
CA LEU A 80 -1.51 1.71 8.22
C LEU A 80 -0.02 1.59 8.53
N MET A 81 0.71 0.89 7.67
CA MET A 81 2.14 0.64 7.77
C MET A 81 2.86 1.42 6.67
N VAL A 82 4.01 1.99 7.02
CA VAL A 82 4.91 2.73 6.15
C VAL A 82 6.22 1.96 6.09
N MET A 83 6.67 1.66 4.88
CA MET A 83 7.96 1.02 4.64
C MET A 83 8.80 1.88 3.70
N GLU A 84 10.00 2.27 4.14
CA GLU A 84 10.97 2.92 3.26
C GLU A 84 11.65 1.86 2.39
N THR A 85 11.73 2.15 1.09
CA THR A 85 12.28 1.24 0.07
C THR A 85 13.76 1.50 -0.20
N SER A 86 14.25 2.71 0.06
CA SER A 86 15.65 3.14 -0.10
C SER A 86 16.45 2.98 1.20
N GLY A 87 17.74 2.61 1.11
CA GLY A 87 18.66 2.57 2.27
C GLY A 87 19.11 1.20 2.78
N GLY A 88 18.99 0.12 2.00
CA GLY A 88 19.58 -1.21 2.29
C GLY A 88 18.91 -2.00 3.44
N LYS A 89 18.13 -1.36 4.31
CA LYS A 89 17.29 -2.01 5.32
C LYS A 89 15.86 -1.50 5.19
N LYS A 90 14.98 -2.32 4.60
CA LYS A 90 13.52 -2.08 4.59
C LYS A 90 13.03 -2.02 6.04
N ARG A 91 12.67 -0.83 6.51
CA ARG A 91 12.13 -0.61 7.86
C ARG A 91 10.65 -0.32 7.76
N MET A 92 9.86 -1.12 8.46
CA MET A 92 8.41 -0.95 8.52
C MET A 92 8.01 -0.32 9.86
N ARG A 93 7.14 0.68 9.83
CA ARG A 93 6.59 1.35 11.01
C ARG A 93 5.10 1.64 10.83
N VAL A 94 4.38 1.83 11.92
CA VAL A 94 3.00 2.33 11.87
C VAL A 94 3.02 3.80 11.45
N ALA A 95 2.13 4.21 10.55
CA ALA A 95 1.89 5.62 10.24
C ALA A 95 1.35 6.31 11.50
N LYS A 96 1.98 7.43 11.88
CA LYS A 96 1.54 8.28 12.99
C LYS A 96 0.80 9.48 12.44
#